data_AF-A0A385ACJ8-F1
#
_entry.id   AF-A0A385ACJ8-F1
#
_cell.length_a   1.000
_cell.length_b   1.000
_cell.length_c   1.000
_cell.angle_alpha   90.00
_cell.angle_beta   90.00
_cell.angle_gamma   90.00
#
_symmetry.space_group_name_H-M   'P 1'
#
loop_
_entity.id
_entity.type
_entity.pdbx_description
1 polymer ?
#
loop_
_entity_poly.entity_id
_entity_poly.type
_entity_poly.pdbx_seq_one_letter_code
_entity_poly.pdbx_strand_id
1 'polypeptide(L)'
;MAYKLKYVCENCGKIEFFHTPEEGFKAGWDYPPKMGEYRVVSPRTCANCSIDTTLYWAMVTGAIKSREDMTSNQKAVLDRILKEPDSITINGENEANTILV
;
A
#
# COMPACT_ATOMS: atom_id res chain seq x y z
N MET A 1 -5.46 -0.71 -22.13
CA MET A 1 -4.15 -1.18 -21.62
C MET A 1 -4.38 -1.65 -20.20
N ALA A 2 -4.12 -2.92 -19.89
CA ALA A 2 -4.44 -3.51 -18.58
C ALA A 2 -3.31 -3.23 -17.57
N TYR A 3 -3.62 -2.51 -16.49
CA TYR A 3 -2.70 -2.29 -15.37
C TYR A 3 -2.61 -3.57 -14.52
N LYS A 4 -1.46 -3.81 -13.90
CA LYS A 4 -1.26 -5.03 -13.09
C LYS A 4 -1.21 -4.77 -11.60
N LEU A 5 -0.96 -3.52 -11.18
CA LEU A 5 -0.72 -3.16 -9.79
C LEU A 5 -1.63 -2.00 -9.39
N LYS A 6 -2.39 -2.18 -8.31
CA LYS A 6 -3.21 -1.18 -7.63
C LYS A 6 -2.47 -0.67 -6.40
N TYR A 7 -1.84 0.49 -6.50
CA TYR A 7 -1.17 1.12 -5.36
C TYR A 7 -2.15 2.01 -4.61
N VAL A 8 -2.17 1.88 -3.29
CA VAL A 8 -3.08 2.60 -2.38
C VAL A 8 -2.27 3.34 -1.33
N CYS A 9 -2.42 4.66 -1.23
CA CYS A 9 -1.77 5.43 -0.18
C CYS A 9 -2.48 5.17 1.14
N GLU A 10 -1.77 4.72 2.17
CA GLU A 10 -2.35 4.43 3.48
C GLU A 10 -2.77 5.69 4.25
N ASN A 11 -2.21 6.86 3.90
CA ASN A 11 -2.47 8.13 4.56
C ASN A 11 -3.67 8.87 3.94
N CYS A 12 -3.64 9.10 2.62
CA CYS A 12 -4.65 9.91 1.93
C CYS A 12 -5.66 9.09 1.13
N GLY A 13 -5.49 7.76 1.06
CA GLY A 13 -6.40 6.88 0.32
C GLY A 13 -6.28 6.97 -1.20
N LYS A 14 -5.37 7.79 -1.75
CA LYS A 14 -5.13 7.89 -3.20
C LYS A 14 -4.87 6.50 -3.78
N ILE A 15 -5.45 6.22 -4.94
CA ILE A 15 -5.23 4.98 -5.70
C ILE A 15 -4.63 5.35 -7.05
N GLU A 16 -3.55 4.68 -7.43
CA GLU A 16 -2.99 4.73 -8.78
C GLU A 16 -2.65 3.34 -9.29
N PHE A 17 -2.59 3.23 -10.61
CA PHE A 17 -2.45 1.96 -11.31
C PHE A 17 -1.19 1.97 -12.17
N PHE A 18 -0.40 0.90 -12.07
CA PHE A 18 0.87 0.78 -12.78
C PHE A 18 0.97 -0.57 -13.50
N HIS A 19 1.69 -0.60 -14.62
CA HIS A 19 1.99 -1.85 -15.31
C HIS A 19 3.17 -2.57 -14.65
N THR A 20 4.09 -1.82 -14.05
CA THR A 20 5.28 -2.37 -13.38
C THR A 20 5.59 -1.63 -12.07
N PRO A 21 6.32 -2.26 -11.12
CA PRO A 21 6.76 -1.56 -9.92
C PRO A 21 7.71 -0.38 -10.19
N GLU A 22 8.47 -0.43 -11.30
CA GLU A 22 9.39 0.63 -11.70
C GLU A 22 8.64 1.94 -12.04
N GLU A 23 7.49 1.85 -12.70
CA GLU A 23 6.65 3.01 -12.99
C GLU A 23 6.11 3.66 -11.72
N GLY A 24 5.60 2.85 -10.78
CA GLY A 24 5.12 3.34 -9.50
C GLY A 24 6.24 4.03 -8.69
N PHE A 25 7.43 3.43 -8.67
CA PHE A 25 8.58 4.01 -7.98
C PHE A 25 9.01 5.35 -8.61
N LYS A 26 9.06 5.44 -9.94
CA LYS A 26 9.35 6.72 -10.63
C LYS A 26 8.28 7.77 -10.37
N ALA A 27 7.03 7.36 -10.16
CA ALA A 27 5.94 8.24 -9.73
C ALA A 27 5.98 8.59 -8.23
N GLY A 28 7.00 8.14 -7.50
CA GLY A 28 7.24 8.46 -6.09
C GLY A 28 6.42 7.62 -5.11
N TRP A 29 6.04 6.40 -5.49
CA TRP A 29 5.34 5.49 -4.59
C TRP A 29 6.29 4.61 -3.77
N ASP A 30 6.01 4.52 -2.48
CA ASP A 30 6.70 3.64 -1.54
C ASP A 30 6.04 2.26 -1.54
N TYR A 31 6.40 1.42 -2.51
CA TYR A 31 5.91 0.05 -2.62
C TYR A 31 7.04 -0.94 -2.98
N PRO A 32 6.92 -2.23 -2.65
CA PRO A 32 7.92 -3.23 -2.98
C PRO A 32 7.84 -3.59 -4.47
N PRO A 33 8.92 -4.12 -5.05
CA PRO A 33 10.20 -4.41 -4.40
C PRO A 33 11.17 -3.21 -4.35
N LYS A 34 10.71 -2.01 -4.72
CA LYS A 34 11.57 -0.81 -4.78
C LYS A 34 11.72 -0.14 -3.40
N MET A 35 10.69 -0.27 -2.56
CA MET A 35 10.68 0.18 -1.18
C MET A 35 10.14 -0.93 -0.26
N GLY A 36 11.02 -1.50 0.55
CA GLY A 36 10.70 -2.64 1.42
C GLY A 36 10.43 -3.94 0.66
N GLU A 37 9.82 -4.90 1.36
CA GLU A 37 9.51 -6.24 0.85
C GLU A 37 8.00 -6.53 0.99
N TYR A 38 7.46 -7.43 0.17
CA TYR A 38 6.06 -7.85 0.31
C TYR A 38 5.85 -8.57 1.64
N ARG A 39 4.67 -8.36 2.25
CA ARG A 39 4.28 -8.94 3.56
C ARG A 39 5.14 -8.48 4.74
N VAL A 40 6.11 -7.60 4.52
CA VAL A 40 6.86 -6.90 5.55
C VAL A 40 6.27 -5.50 5.70
N VAL A 41 5.98 -5.08 6.93
CA VAL A 41 5.45 -3.73 7.17
C VAL A 41 6.53 -2.71 6.82
N SER A 42 6.25 -1.91 5.80
CA SER A 42 7.00 -0.74 5.35
C SER A 42 5.99 0.34 4.90
N PRO A 43 6.42 1.58 4.61
CA PRO A 43 5.51 2.60 4.12
C PRO A 43 4.75 2.15 2.87
N ARG A 44 3.49 2.61 2.74
CA ARG A 44 2.63 2.49 1.55
C ARG A 44 2.06 3.85 1.20
N THR A 45 2.92 4.74 0.75
CA THR A 45 2.64 6.17 0.54
C THR A 45 2.84 6.59 -0.91
N CYS A 46 2.08 7.62 -1.33
CA CYS A 46 2.31 8.30 -2.60
C CYS A 46 3.29 9.46 -2.40
N ALA A 47 3.77 10.06 -3.51
CA ALA A 47 4.77 11.12 -3.50
C ALA A 47 4.43 12.37 -2.67
N ASN A 48 3.16 12.57 -2.34
CA ASN A 48 2.67 13.74 -1.60
C ASN A 48 2.43 13.47 -0.11
N CYS A 49 2.64 12.24 0.36
CA CYS A 49 2.41 11.86 1.74
C CYS A 49 3.72 11.45 2.40
N SER A 50 3.94 11.95 3.61
CA SER A 50 5.12 11.62 4.39
C SER A 50 5.00 10.24 5.05
N ILE A 51 6.14 9.54 5.15
CA ILE A 51 6.20 8.21 5.76
C ILE A 51 5.94 8.25 7.28
N ASP A 52 6.09 9.41 7.93
CA ASP A 52 5.98 9.56 9.39
C ASP A 52 4.54 9.42 9.96
N THR A 53 3.56 9.26 9.07
CA THR A 53 2.14 9.04 9.43
C THR A 53 1.65 7.64 9.09
N THR A 54 2.55 6.75 8.66
CA THR A 54 2.25 5.38 8.26
C THR A 54 2.13 4.43 9.45
N LEU A 55 1.52 3.25 9.23
CA LEU A 55 1.57 2.14 10.18
C LEU A 55 3.02 1.76 10.52
N TYR A 56 3.88 1.68 9.50
CA TYR A 56 5.30 1.38 9.67
C TYR A 56 5.95 2.35 10.67
N TRP A 57 5.76 3.66 10.49
CA TRP A 57 6.34 4.66 11.37
C TRP A 57 5.86 4.55 12.80
N ALA A 58 4.55 4.34 12.99
CA ALA A 58 3.97 4.16 14.32
C ALA A 58 4.55 2.92 15.04
N MET A 59 4.87 1.84 14.30
CA MET A 59 5.52 0.65 14.86
C MET A 59 6.99 0.93 15.23
N VAL A 60 7.78 1.51 14.32
CA VAL A 60 9.22 1.70 14.58
C VAL A 60 9.51 2.79 15.62
N THR A 61 8.59 3.74 15.81
CA THR A 61 8.67 4.75 16.88
C THR A 61 8.08 4.28 18.21
N GLY A 62 7.45 3.09 18.24
CA GLY A 62 6.85 2.54 19.44
C GLY A 62 5.52 3.18 19.86
N ALA A 63 4.89 3.97 18.99
CA ALA A 63 3.54 4.50 19.19
C ALA A 63 2.47 3.38 19.18
N ILE A 64 2.76 2.27 18.49
CA ILE A 64 1.94 1.05 18.47
C ILE A 64 2.81 -0.12 18.93
N LYS A 65 2.36 -0.86 19.94
CA LYS A 65 3.07 -2.03 20.48
C LYS A 65 2.37 -3.33 20.13
N SER A 66 1.08 -3.28 19.86
CA SER A 66 0.23 -4.43 19.62
C SER A 66 -0.86 -4.12 18.58
N ARG A 67 -1.53 -5.16 18.07
CA ARG A 67 -2.62 -4.98 17.10
C ARG A 67 -3.81 -4.26 17.73
N GLU A 68 -3.98 -4.37 19.04
CA GLU A 68 -5.04 -3.76 19.83
C GLU A 68 -4.92 -2.23 19.82
N ASP A 69 -3.69 -1.71 19.84
CA ASP A 69 -3.40 -0.26 19.79
C ASP A 69 -3.68 0.36 18.41
N MET A 70 -3.83 -0.46 17.37
CA MET A 70 -4.02 0.03 16.00
C MET A 70 -5.43 0.58 15.79
N THR A 71 -5.50 1.72 15.10
CA THR A 71 -6.75 2.24 14.52
C THR A 71 -7.32 1.25 13.49
N SER A 72 -8.61 1.40 13.17
CA SER A 72 -9.25 0.59 12.12
C SER A 72 -8.55 0.72 10.77
N ASN A 73 -8.07 1.92 10.43
CA ASN A 73 -7.30 2.13 9.20
C ASN A 73 -5.98 1.37 9.21
N GLN A 74 -5.23 1.45 10.31
CA GLN A 74 -3.96 0.73 10.48
C GLN A 74 -4.14 -0.79 10.41
N LYS A 75 -5.21 -1.34 11.01
CA LYS A 75 -5.54 -2.77 10.89
C LYS A 75 -5.82 -3.15 9.43
N ALA A 76 -6.60 -2.34 8.71
CA ALA A 76 -6.89 -2.59 7.30
C ALA A 76 -5.62 -2.52 6.42
N VAL A 77 -4.72 -1.59 6.71
CA VAL A 77 -3.42 -1.48 6.03
C VAL A 77 -2.55 -2.70 6.32
N LEU A 78 -2.44 -3.12 7.58
CA LEU A 78 -1.71 -4.33 7.96
C LEU A 78 -2.24 -5.56 7.21
N ASP A 79 -3.57 -5.75 7.24
CA ASP A 79 -4.22 -6.89 6.58
C ASP A 79 -4.02 -6.85 5.05
N ARG A 80 -3.93 -5.66 4.45
CA ARG A 80 -3.58 -5.50 3.02
C ARG A 80 -2.13 -5.89 2.76
N ILE A 81 -1.18 -5.39 3.55
CA ILE A 81 0.26 -5.67 3.40
C ILE A 81 0.55 -7.16 3.53
N LEU A 82 -0.05 -7.83 4.53
CA LEU A 82 0.15 -9.27 4.76
C LEU A 82 -0.33 -10.15 3.61
N LYS A 83 -1.22 -9.62 2.75
CA LYS A 83 -1.73 -10.30 1.55
C LYS A 83 -1.02 -9.86 0.27
N GLU A 84 -0.02 -8.98 0.33
CA GLU A 84 0.74 -8.60 -0.86
C GLU A 84 1.58 -9.80 -1.39
N PRO A 85 1.80 -9.91 -2.72
CA PRO A 85 1.33 -9.00 -3.77
C PRO A 85 -0.13 -9.21 -4.19
N ASP A 86 -0.79 -10.28 -3.75
CA ASP A 86 -2.15 -10.64 -4.21
C ASP A 86 -3.17 -9.52 -3.96
N SER A 87 -3.04 -8.77 -2.86
CA SER A 87 -3.92 -7.66 -2.52
C SER A 87 -3.78 -6.43 -3.43
N ILE A 88 -2.69 -6.33 -4.19
CA ILE A 88 -2.41 -5.22 -5.11
C ILE A 88 -2.34 -5.67 -6.56
N THR A 89 -2.27 -6.97 -6.84
CA THR A 89 -2.30 -7.51 -8.20
C THR A 89 -3.72 -7.50 -8.76
N ILE A 90 -3.87 -6.94 -9.96
CA ILE A 90 -5.13 -6.93 -10.71
C ILE A 90 -5.11 -8.12 -11.66
N ASN A 91 -6.04 -9.04 -11.45
CA ASN A 91 -6.37 -10.12 -12.38
C ASN A 91 -7.65 -9.75 -13.14
N GLY A 92 -7.93 -10.39 -14.27
CA GLY A 92 -9.10 -10.10 -15.12
C GLY A 92 -10.47 -10.17 -14.42
N GLU A 93 -10.56 -10.81 -13.25
CA GLU A 93 -11.76 -10.84 -12.39
C GLU A 93 -11.95 -9.55 -11.56
N ASN A 94 -10.86 -8.83 -11.25
CA ASN A 94 -10.85 -7.58 -10.46
C ASN A 94 -10.94 -6.31 -11.31
N GLU A 95 -10.77 -6.40 -12.63
CA GLU A 95 -10.92 -5.27 -13.55
C GLU A 95 -12.36 -4.73 -13.58
N ALA A 96 -13.36 -5.62 -13.50
CA ALA A 96 -14.78 -5.25 -13.57
C ALA A 96 -15.26 -4.40 -12.36
N ASN A 97 -14.67 -4.58 -11.18
CA ASN A 97 -14.98 -3.77 -9.99
C ASN A 97 -14.16 -2.47 -9.91
N THR A 98 -13.17 -2.28 -10.77
CA THR A 98 -12.29 -1.10 -10.75
C THR A 98 -12.80 0.05 -11.61
N ILE A 99 -13.78 -0.22 -12.49
CA ILE A 99 -14.39 0.79 -13.40
C ILE A 99 -15.68 1.40 -12.82
N LEU A 100 -16.21 0.85 -11.71
CA LEU A 100 -17.53 1.20 -11.15
C LEU A 100 -17.48 1.98 -9.83
N VAL A 101 -16.35 2.61 -9.47
CA VAL A 101 -16.25 3.51 -8.31
C VAL A 101 -15.74 4.88 -8.73
#